data_AF-A0A9D7DFE9-F1
#
_entry.id   AF-A0A9D7DFE9-F1
#
_cell.length_a   1.000
_cell.length_b   1.000
_cell.length_c   1.000
_cell.angle_alpha   90.00
_cell.angle_beta   90.00
_cell.angle_gamma   90.00
#
_symmetry.space_group_name_H-M   'P 1'
#
loop_
_entity.id
_entity.type
_entity.pdbx_description
1 polymer ?
#
loop_
_entity_poly.entity_id
_entity_poly.type
_entity_poly.pdbx_seq_one_letter_code
_entity_poly.pdbx_strand_id
1 'polypeptide(L)'
;MNDTAGDGWGGSFVTVCVNAVCTNYSIIGSTGSISFGAVLGDVMTIGYTAAGGFQNQISYQLTAANGGILFSSGSPPVVGPFIFALTVNAPCNLPPAPHEDCVGAVFICENTAQSANPQNTGAVADLNTGNRGCLITDERRGVWYAFQVSAPGQIGFTINPFPYGVSDYDFGLWGPLPIDHLSTEYASTPLFMGRRSLFDRLELGGDGCDRRGFRG
;
A
#
# COMPACT_ATOMS: atom_id res chain seq x y z
N MET A 1 4.91 -17.32 -8.06
CA MET A 1 4.88 -18.79 -7.93
C MET A 1 6.21 -19.24 -7.36
N ASN A 2 6.22 -20.16 -6.40
CA ASN A 2 7.41 -20.55 -5.64
C ASN A 2 7.47 -22.06 -5.42
N ASP A 3 8.67 -22.59 -5.46
CA ASP A 3 9.08 -23.94 -5.10
C ASP A 3 10.39 -23.87 -4.31
N THR A 4 10.38 -24.39 -3.09
CA THR A 4 11.53 -24.32 -2.18
C THR A 4 12.64 -25.32 -2.51
N ALA A 5 12.37 -26.38 -3.28
CA ALA A 5 13.43 -27.30 -3.75
C ALA A 5 14.15 -26.78 -4.99
N GLY A 6 13.45 -26.02 -5.82
CA GLY A 6 14.05 -25.39 -6.99
C GLY A 6 14.10 -26.28 -8.22
N ASP A 7 13.28 -27.32 -8.28
CA ASP A 7 13.13 -28.23 -9.42
C ASP A 7 11.79 -28.05 -10.17
N GLY A 8 10.92 -27.19 -9.65
CA GLY A 8 9.63 -26.87 -10.23
C GLY A 8 8.51 -27.76 -9.67
N TRP A 9 7.32 -27.65 -10.24
CA TRP A 9 6.12 -28.16 -9.57
C TRP A 9 5.74 -29.62 -9.92
N GLY A 10 6.62 -30.34 -10.61
CA GLY A 10 6.43 -31.77 -10.88
C GLY A 10 5.13 -32.13 -11.61
N GLY A 11 4.60 -31.21 -12.42
CA GLY A 11 3.33 -31.35 -13.13
C GLY A 11 2.12 -30.74 -12.41
N SER A 12 2.26 -30.26 -11.18
CA SER A 12 1.22 -29.47 -10.51
C SER A 12 1.07 -28.11 -11.20
N PHE A 13 -0.13 -27.53 -11.14
CA PHE A 13 -0.40 -26.23 -11.77
C PHE A 13 -1.52 -25.46 -11.06
N VAL A 14 -1.47 -24.13 -11.20
CA VAL A 14 -2.60 -23.24 -10.94
C VAL A 14 -3.42 -23.11 -12.22
N THR A 15 -4.73 -23.32 -12.13
CA THR A 15 -5.66 -22.94 -13.19
C THR A 15 -6.16 -21.53 -12.90
N VAL A 16 -5.94 -20.61 -13.84
CA VAL A 16 -6.54 -19.27 -13.80
C VAL A 16 -7.57 -19.19 -14.90
N CYS A 17 -8.81 -18.90 -14.54
CA CYS A 17 -9.88 -18.60 -15.49
C CYS A 17 -10.22 -17.12 -15.43
N VAL A 18 -10.29 -16.48 -16.60
CA VAL A 18 -10.89 -15.16 -16.80
C VAL A 18 -12.15 -15.36 -17.61
N ASN A 19 -13.30 -15.14 -16.97
CA ASN A 19 -14.61 -15.59 -17.43
C ASN A 19 -14.59 -17.09 -17.77
N ALA A 20 -14.88 -17.45 -19.02
CA ALA A 20 -14.91 -18.83 -19.48
C ALA A 20 -13.56 -19.33 -20.01
N VAL A 21 -12.52 -18.50 -20.08
CA VAL A 21 -11.21 -18.87 -20.63
C VAL A 21 -10.26 -19.25 -19.51
N CYS A 22 -9.94 -20.55 -19.41
CA CYS A 22 -9.05 -21.10 -18.40
C CYS A 22 -7.68 -21.45 -18.99
N THR A 23 -6.61 -21.07 -18.29
CA THR A 23 -5.23 -21.43 -18.64
C THR A 23 -4.53 -22.03 -17.42
N ASN A 24 -3.79 -23.11 -17.64
CA ASN A 24 -2.99 -23.76 -16.60
C ASN A 24 -1.57 -23.21 -16.60
N TYR A 25 -1.08 -22.84 -15.43
CA TYR A 25 0.25 -22.29 -15.23
C TYR A 25 1.03 -23.10 -14.21
N SER A 26 2.29 -23.33 -14.53
CA SER A 26 3.26 -24.02 -13.69
C SER A 26 4.61 -23.31 -13.81
N ILE A 27 5.59 -23.69 -12.99
CA ILE A 27 6.96 -23.17 -13.07
C ILE A 27 7.96 -24.32 -13.18
N ILE A 28 9.09 -23.98 -13.79
CA ILE A 28 10.32 -24.79 -13.76
C ILE A 28 11.30 -24.06 -12.85
N GLY A 29 11.99 -24.79 -11.99
CA GLY A 29 12.91 -24.18 -11.03
C GLY A 29 12.20 -23.59 -9.81
N SER A 30 12.88 -22.69 -9.09
CA SER A 30 12.43 -22.23 -7.76
C SER A 30 11.36 -21.15 -7.78
N THR A 31 11.42 -20.16 -8.66
CA THR A 31 10.44 -19.06 -8.68
C THR A 31 10.06 -18.67 -10.10
N GLY A 32 8.85 -18.17 -10.25
CA GLY A 32 8.37 -17.62 -11.52
C GLY A 32 7.18 -16.68 -11.34
N SER A 33 7.03 -15.78 -12.30
CA SER A 33 5.89 -14.88 -12.41
C SER A 33 5.23 -15.06 -13.77
N ILE A 34 3.90 -15.01 -13.78
CA ILE A 34 3.06 -15.02 -14.98
C ILE A 34 2.13 -13.82 -14.86
N SER A 35 1.96 -13.09 -15.96
CA SER A 35 1.01 -11.98 -16.05
C SER A 35 -0.10 -12.34 -17.02
N PHE A 36 -1.31 -11.96 -16.69
CA PHE A 36 -2.48 -12.10 -17.54
C PHE A 36 -3.34 -10.83 -17.42
N GLY A 37 -4.09 -10.51 -18.47
CA GLY A 37 -5.00 -9.36 -18.48
C GLY A 37 -6.40 -9.77 -18.04
N ALA A 38 -7.09 -8.85 -17.37
CA ALA A 38 -8.52 -8.90 -17.11
C ALA A 38 -9.08 -7.48 -17.13
N VAL A 39 -10.33 -7.31 -17.55
CA VAL A 39 -10.99 -6.00 -17.65
C VAL A 39 -12.11 -5.86 -16.62
N LEU A 40 -12.56 -4.62 -16.40
CA LEU A 40 -13.66 -4.30 -15.49
C LEU A 40 -14.88 -5.20 -15.76
N GLY A 41 -15.35 -5.89 -14.72
CA GLY A 41 -16.49 -6.80 -14.78
C GLY A 41 -16.14 -8.27 -15.06
N ASP A 42 -14.89 -8.59 -15.42
CA ASP A 42 -14.48 -9.98 -15.60
C ASP A 42 -14.55 -10.74 -14.28
N VAL A 43 -15.04 -11.99 -14.34
CA VAL A 43 -15.02 -12.91 -13.21
C VAL A 43 -13.76 -13.76 -13.31
N MET A 44 -12.88 -13.67 -12.31
CA MET A 44 -11.69 -14.51 -12.23
C MET A 44 -11.87 -15.61 -11.20
N THR A 45 -11.43 -16.82 -11.55
CA THR A 45 -11.36 -17.95 -10.62
C THR A 45 -9.96 -18.56 -10.63
N ILE A 46 -9.55 -19.03 -9.46
CA ILE A 46 -8.28 -19.70 -9.22
C ILE A 46 -8.57 -21.10 -8.71
N GLY A 47 -7.97 -22.10 -9.36
CA GLY A 47 -7.94 -23.48 -8.93
C GLY A 47 -6.50 -23.97 -8.83
N TYR A 48 -6.27 -25.04 -8.07
CA TYR A 48 -4.99 -25.71 -7.96
C TYR A 48 -5.18 -27.20 -8.15
N THR A 49 -4.37 -27.77 -9.04
CA THR A 49 -4.30 -29.21 -9.28
C THR A 49 -2.94 -29.70 -8.83
N ALA A 50 -2.95 -30.56 -7.81
CA ALA A 50 -1.75 -31.28 -7.38
C ALA A 50 -1.48 -32.45 -8.33
N ALA A 51 -0.23 -32.58 -8.76
CA ALA A 51 0.30 -33.76 -9.43
C ALA A 51 1.71 -34.05 -8.92
N GLY A 52 2.04 -35.33 -8.75
CA GLY A 52 3.32 -35.74 -8.18
C GLY A 52 3.41 -35.54 -6.67
N GLY A 53 4.64 -35.57 -6.14
CA GLY A 53 4.95 -35.43 -4.72
C GLY A 53 5.22 -33.99 -4.29
N PHE A 54 5.81 -33.83 -3.11
CA PHE A 54 6.46 -32.59 -2.64
C PHE A 54 5.61 -31.30 -2.63
N GLN A 55 4.29 -31.44 -2.49
CA GLN A 55 3.35 -30.32 -2.48
C GLN A 55 3.64 -29.28 -1.38
N ASN A 56 4.31 -29.69 -0.30
CA ASN A 56 4.73 -28.82 0.81
C ASN A 56 5.88 -27.86 0.46
N GLN A 57 6.41 -27.93 -0.77
CA GLN A 57 7.39 -26.98 -1.30
C GLN A 57 6.74 -25.91 -2.17
N ILE A 58 5.50 -26.14 -2.60
CA ILE A 58 4.80 -25.32 -3.57
C ILE A 58 3.99 -24.23 -2.88
N SER A 59 4.10 -22.99 -3.38
CA SER A 59 3.20 -21.91 -3.00
C SER A 59 3.04 -20.89 -4.13
N TYR A 60 1.93 -20.15 -4.11
CA TYR A 60 1.70 -19.08 -5.06
C TYR A 60 0.88 -17.95 -4.47
N GLN A 61 0.98 -16.80 -5.12
CA GLN A 61 0.23 -15.60 -4.82
C GLN A 61 -0.35 -15.05 -6.11
N LEU A 62 -1.53 -14.47 -6.01
CA LEU A 62 -2.09 -13.59 -7.02
C LEU A 62 -1.85 -12.17 -6.56
N THR A 63 -1.23 -11.35 -7.41
CA THR A 63 -0.98 -9.93 -7.14
C THR A 63 -1.69 -9.06 -8.16
N ALA A 64 -2.15 -7.88 -7.73
CA ALA A 64 -2.60 -6.83 -8.61
C ALA A 64 -1.42 -6.20 -9.38
N ALA A 65 -1.71 -5.32 -10.33
CA ALA A 65 -0.70 -4.69 -11.19
C ALA A 65 0.34 -3.86 -10.42
N ASN A 66 -0.01 -3.32 -9.25
CA ASN A 66 0.91 -2.58 -8.37
C ASN A 66 1.71 -3.49 -7.42
N GLY A 67 1.58 -4.81 -7.51
CA GLY A 67 2.22 -5.77 -6.61
C GLY A 67 1.43 -6.09 -5.34
N GLY A 68 0.28 -5.45 -5.11
CA GLY A 68 -0.58 -5.74 -3.95
C GLY A 68 -1.13 -7.18 -3.99
N ILE A 69 -1.09 -7.89 -2.87
CA ILE A 69 -1.52 -9.30 -2.80
C ILE A 69 -3.05 -9.39 -2.77
N LEU A 70 -3.63 -10.14 -3.70
CA LEU A 70 -5.06 -10.46 -3.77
C LEU A 70 -5.38 -11.83 -3.15
N PHE A 71 -4.47 -12.78 -3.28
CA PHE A 71 -4.61 -14.13 -2.75
C PHE A 71 -3.25 -14.78 -2.48
N SER A 72 -3.18 -15.67 -1.48
CA SER A 72 -2.01 -16.47 -1.15
C SER A 72 -2.43 -17.91 -0.83
N SER A 73 -1.78 -18.91 -1.44
CA SER A 73 -2.24 -20.30 -1.45
C SER A 73 -1.97 -21.12 -0.18
N GLY A 74 -1.08 -20.64 0.70
CA GLY A 74 -0.44 -21.49 1.72
C GLY A 74 0.54 -22.50 1.10
N SER A 75 1.16 -23.33 1.95
CA SER A 75 2.03 -24.45 1.55
C SER A 75 1.76 -25.67 2.47
N PRO A 76 1.30 -26.82 1.94
CA PRO A 76 0.90 -27.03 0.54
C PRO A 76 -0.35 -26.23 0.16
N PRO A 77 -0.56 -25.90 -1.13
CA PRO A 77 -1.79 -25.28 -1.58
C PRO A 77 -3.00 -26.21 -1.38
N VAL A 78 -4.16 -25.63 -1.06
CA VAL A 78 -5.43 -26.37 -1.04
C VAL A 78 -5.74 -26.85 -2.45
N VAL A 79 -6.05 -28.14 -2.62
CA VAL A 79 -6.42 -28.72 -3.92
C VAL A 79 -7.90 -28.47 -4.19
N GLY A 80 -8.21 -27.98 -5.39
CA GLY A 80 -9.59 -27.79 -5.81
C GLY A 80 -9.72 -26.90 -7.05
N PRO A 81 -10.81 -27.07 -7.83
CA PRO A 81 -11.04 -26.26 -9.03
C PRO A 81 -11.48 -24.82 -8.73
N PHE A 82 -11.98 -24.54 -7.52
CA PHE A 82 -12.47 -23.23 -7.10
C PHE A 82 -12.00 -22.92 -5.68
N ILE A 83 -10.82 -22.32 -5.56
CA ILE A 83 -10.18 -21.96 -4.28
C ILE A 83 -10.42 -20.50 -3.96
N PHE A 84 -10.36 -19.65 -4.99
CA PHE A 84 -10.54 -18.22 -4.88
C PHE A 84 -11.25 -17.69 -6.12
N ALA A 85 -12.10 -16.68 -5.92
CA ALA A 85 -12.79 -16.00 -7.01
C ALA A 85 -12.91 -14.51 -6.69
N LEU A 86 -12.87 -13.68 -7.73
CA LEU A 86 -13.15 -12.26 -7.63
C LEU A 86 -13.84 -11.77 -8.90
N THR A 87 -14.51 -10.62 -8.81
CA THR A 87 -14.93 -9.85 -9.98
C THR A 87 -14.04 -8.62 -10.08
N VAL A 88 -13.52 -8.32 -11.26
CA VAL A 88 -12.66 -7.14 -11.47
C VAL A 88 -13.48 -5.87 -11.27
N ASN A 89 -13.13 -5.10 -10.24
CA ASN A 89 -13.78 -3.82 -9.95
C ASN A 89 -13.05 -2.64 -10.64
N ALA A 90 -13.58 -1.42 -10.50
CA ALA A 90 -13.04 -0.22 -11.14
C ALA A 90 -11.55 0.04 -10.82
N PRO A 91 -11.07 -0.14 -9.58
CA PRO A 91 -9.64 -0.09 -9.29
C PRO A 91 -8.90 -1.42 -9.57
N CYS A 92 -9.34 -2.28 -10.50
CA CYS A 92 -8.68 -3.56 -10.82
C CYS A 92 -8.40 -4.48 -9.61
N ASN A 93 -9.27 -4.41 -8.60
CA ASN A 93 -9.15 -5.02 -7.28
C ASN A 93 -7.87 -4.65 -6.53
N LEU A 94 -7.24 -3.52 -6.86
CA LEU A 94 -6.11 -3.01 -6.09
C LEU A 94 -6.52 -3.03 -4.61
N PRO A 95 -5.78 -3.76 -3.75
CA PRO A 95 -6.06 -3.70 -2.33
C PRO A 95 -5.92 -2.23 -1.90
N PRO A 96 -6.72 -1.77 -0.92
CA PRO A 96 -6.57 -0.42 -0.40
C PRO A 96 -5.10 -0.17 -0.07
N ALA A 97 -4.55 0.93 -0.57
CA ALA A 97 -3.20 1.29 -0.23
C ALA A 97 -3.09 1.42 1.31
N PRO A 98 -2.00 0.91 1.92
CA PRO A 98 -1.77 1.09 3.35
C PRO A 98 -1.75 2.59 3.70
N HIS A 99 -2.06 2.93 4.95
CA HIS A 99 -2.04 4.33 5.39
C HIS A 99 -0.62 4.92 5.44
N GLU A 100 0.38 4.07 5.29
CA GLU A 100 1.77 4.43 5.06
C GLU A 100 2.05 4.88 3.62
N ASP A 101 1.14 4.69 2.66
CA ASP A 101 1.25 5.24 1.31
C ASP A 101 0.31 6.47 1.15
N CYS A 102 0.71 7.47 0.35
CA CYS A 102 -0.02 8.70 0.09
C CYS A 102 -1.40 8.46 -0.50
N VAL A 103 -1.53 7.44 -1.37
CA VAL A 103 -2.82 7.01 -1.94
C VAL A 103 -3.74 6.38 -0.89
N GLY A 104 -3.17 5.82 0.18
CA GLY A 104 -3.90 5.21 1.29
C GLY A 104 -4.16 6.16 2.46
N ALA A 105 -3.93 7.46 2.28
CA ALA A 105 -4.02 8.45 3.34
C ALA A 105 -5.36 8.37 4.12
N VAL A 106 -5.26 8.48 5.44
CA VAL A 106 -6.42 8.50 6.33
C VAL A 106 -7.13 9.85 6.20
N PHE A 107 -8.39 9.84 5.80
CA PHE A 107 -9.19 11.06 5.71
C PHE A 107 -9.67 11.50 7.10
N ILE A 108 -9.29 12.71 7.50
CA ILE A 108 -9.72 13.36 8.74
C ILE A 108 -10.95 14.23 8.42
N CYS A 109 -12.12 13.77 8.87
CA CYS A 109 -13.39 14.45 8.64
C CYS A 109 -13.88 15.25 9.86
N GLU A 110 -13.28 15.02 11.04
CA GLU A 110 -13.71 15.61 12.31
C GLU A 110 -12.50 15.96 13.18
N ASN A 111 -12.71 16.82 14.17
CA ASN A 111 -11.68 17.21 15.13
C ASN A 111 -11.46 16.14 16.20
N THR A 112 -11.04 14.95 15.77
CA THR A 112 -10.80 13.78 16.63
C THR A 112 -9.33 13.38 16.61
N ALA A 113 -8.83 12.89 17.74
CA ALA A 113 -7.46 12.45 17.86
C ALA A 113 -7.19 11.23 16.97
N GLN A 114 -6.13 11.31 16.17
CA GLN A 114 -5.64 10.22 15.34
C GLN A 114 -4.44 9.54 16.02
N SER A 115 -4.35 8.22 15.92
CA SER A 115 -3.24 7.44 16.48
C SER A 115 -2.77 6.41 15.46
N ALA A 116 -1.47 6.40 15.19
CA ALA A 116 -0.84 5.45 14.29
C ALA A 116 0.55 5.06 14.82
N ASN A 117 0.97 3.83 14.56
CA ASN A 117 2.34 3.35 14.85
C ASN A 117 2.88 2.55 13.66
N PRO A 118 3.07 3.20 12.50
CA PRO A 118 3.55 2.55 11.29
C PRO A 118 4.91 1.89 11.52
N GLN A 119 5.08 0.68 10.98
CA GLN A 119 6.31 -0.12 11.14
C GLN A 119 7.13 -0.22 9.85
N ASN A 120 6.58 0.25 8.73
CA ASN A 120 7.17 0.21 7.40
C ASN A 120 6.86 1.51 6.62
N THR A 121 7.38 1.64 5.41
CA THR A 121 7.21 2.78 4.50
C THR A 121 6.11 2.47 3.45
N GLY A 122 5.13 1.65 3.83
CA GLY A 122 4.08 1.20 2.92
C GLY A 122 4.57 0.31 1.78
N ALA A 123 3.77 0.21 0.73
CA ALA A 123 4.11 -0.55 -0.47
C ALA A 123 4.96 0.28 -1.45
N VAL A 124 4.86 1.61 -1.37
CA VAL A 124 5.57 2.56 -2.23
C VAL A 124 6.21 3.63 -1.34
N ALA A 125 7.52 3.83 -1.48
CA ALA A 125 8.15 5.00 -0.87
C ALA A 125 7.75 6.25 -1.65
N ASP A 126 6.82 7.04 -1.09
CA ASP A 126 6.24 8.20 -1.76
C ASP A 126 7.16 9.41 -1.73
N LEU A 127 8.04 9.51 -0.72
CA LEU A 127 8.98 10.62 -0.56
C LEU A 127 10.36 10.28 -1.13
N ASN A 128 10.86 11.19 -1.98
CA ASN A 128 12.19 11.20 -2.54
C ASN A 128 12.79 12.62 -2.49
N THR A 129 14.04 12.78 -2.90
CA THR A 129 14.75 14.08 -2.94
C THR A 129 14.02 15.18 -3.71
N GLY A 130 13.14 14.83 -4.66
CA GLY A 130 12.39 15.76 -5.49
C GLY A 130 11.08 16.25 -4.89
N ASN A 131 10.48 15.54 -3.93
CA ASN A 131 9.15 15.88 -3.39
C ASN A 131 9.05 15.94 -1.86
N ARG A 132 10.09 15.50 -1.12
CA ARG A 132 10.10 15.47 0.35
C ARG A 132 10.17 16.84 1.04
N GLY A 133 10.30 17.92 0.27
CA GLY A 133 10.28 19.29 0.81
C GLY A 133 11.31 19.49 1.92
N CYS A 134 10.86 19.96 3.08
CA CYS A 134 11.72 20.24 4.23
C CYS A 134 12.07 18.98 5.06
N LEU A 135 11.56 17.80 4.69
CA LEU A 135 11.95 16.53 5.31
C LEU A 135 13.33 16.13 4.80
N ILE A 136 14.27 15.88 5.73
CA ILE A 136 15.68 15.67 5.37
C ILE A 136 16.00 14.23 4.91
N THR A 137 15.10 13.28 5.20
CA THR A 137 15.18 11.90 4.70
C THR A 137 13.93 11.55 3.92
N ASP A 138 14.06 10.54 3.05
CA ASP A 138 12.93 9.86 2.44
C ASP A 138 12.04 9.20 3.51
N GLU A 139 10.90 8.71 3.06
CA GLU A 139 9.85 8.18 3.92
C GLU A 139 10.34 7.06 4.85
N ARG A 140 10.09 7.23 6.14
CA ARG A 140 10.46 6.28 7.19
C ARG A 140 9.33 6.12 8.17
N ARG A 141 8.63 4.97 8.08
CA ARG A 141 7.68 4.55 9.12
C ARG A 141 6.75 5.70 9.51
N GLY A 142 6.03 6.21 8.51
CA GLY A 142 5.11 7.32 8.64
C GLY A 142 3.73 6.98 8.14
N VAL A 143 2.80 7.90 8.37
CA VAL A 143 1.39 7.79 8.01
C VAL A 143 1.01 9.04 7.23
N TRP A 144 0.21 8.83 6.20
CA TRP A 144 -0.41 9.89 5.44
C TRP A 144 -1.82 10.15 5.97
N TYR A 145 -2.13 11.43 6.16
CA TYR A 145 -3.46 11.94 6.43
C TYR A 145 -3.88 12.87 5.31
N ALA A 146 -5.18 12.96 5.07
CA ALA A 146 -5.76 13.94 4.15
C ALA A 146 -6.92 14.65 4.85
N PHE A 147 -7.04 15.95 4.66
CA PHE A 147 -8.16 16.72 5.18
C PHE A 147 -8.56 17.83 4.22
N GLN A 148 -9.74 18.38 4.44
CA GLN A 148 -10.29 19.48 3.65
C GLN A 148 -10.40 20.73 4.50
N VAL A 149 -10.05 21.86 3.92
CA VAL A 149 -10.17 23.18 4.54
C VAL A 149 -11.43 23.83 3.97
N SER A 150 -12.49 23.91 4.77
CA SER A 150 -13.80 24.41 4.32
C SER A 150 -13.93 25.94 4.34
N ALA A 151 -13.03 26.64 5.05
CA ALA A 151 -13.00 28.10 5.12
C ALA A 151 -11.57 28.60 5.34
N PRO A 152 -11.21 29.81 4.85
CA PRO A 152 -9.93 30.43 5.16
C PRO A 152 -9.73 30.59 6.68
N GLY A 153 -8.54 30.25 7.16
CA GLY A 153 -8.22 30.31 8.58
C GLY A 153 -6.89 29.65 8.91
N GLN A 154 -6.54 29.62 10.20
CA GLN A 154 -5.36 28.93 10.67
C GLN A 154 -5.67 27.45 10.88
N ILE A 155 -4.80 26.58 10.36
CA ILE A 155 -4.81 25.14 10.64
C ILE A 155 -3.88 24.90 11.82
N GLY A 156 -4.39 24.22 12.85
CA GLY A 156 -3.62 23.83 14.01
C GLY A 156 -3.87 22.36 14.33
N PHE A 157 -2.82 21.66 14.73
CA PHE A 157 -2.90 20.30 15.24
C PHE A 157 -1.84 20.11 16.33
N THR A 158 -2.07 19.14 17.19
CA THR A 158 -1.13 18.75 18.24
C THR A 158 -0.56 17.39 17.89
N ILE A 159 0.77 17.29 17.82
CA ILE A 159 1.46 16.00 17.73
C ILE A 159 1.71 15.52 19.16
N ASN A 160 1.36 14.26 19.44
CA ASN A 160 1.58 13.65 20.75
C ASN A 160 2.53 12.43 20.64
N PRO A 161 3.86 12.63 20.68
CA PRO A 161 4.82 11.55 20.43
C PRO A 161 4.78 10.43 21.47
N PHE A 162 4.86 9.17 21.02
CA PHE A 162 4.93 8.00 21.92
C PHE A 162 6.00 6.99 21.49
N PRO A 163 6.83 6.48 22.43
CA PRO A 163 6.96 6.88 23.83
C PRO A 163 7.42 8.34 24.02
N TYR A 164 6.82 9.01 25.02
CA TYR A 164 7.01 10.43 25.32
C TYR A 164 8.49 10.78 25.58
N GLY A 165 8.94 11.92 25.06
CA GLY A 165 10.29 12.47 25.30
C GLY A 165 11.45 11.75 24.59
N VAL A 166 11.19 10.60 23.97
CA VAL A 166 12.19 9.83 23.20
C VAL A 166 11.76 9.58 21.77
N SER A 167 10.47 9.76 21.47
CA SER A 167 9.94 9.68 20.12
C SER A 167 9.90 11.06 19.52
N ASP A 168 10.28 11.10 18.26
CA ASP A 168 10.44 12.32 17.53
C ASP A 168 9.79 12.11 16.17
N TYR A 169 8.77 12.91 15.90
CA TYR A 169 7.94 12.80 14.71
C TYR A 169 8.15 14.07 13.89
N ASP A 170 8.56 13.89 12.65
CA ASP A 170 8.57 14.96 11.66
C ASP A 170 7.23 14.94 10.93
N PHE A 171 6.80 16.10 10.44
CA PHE A 171 5.62 16.19 9.59
C PHE A 171 5.92 17.04 8.36
N GLY A 172 5.23 16.73 7.27
CA GLY A 172 5.22 17.53 6.05
C GLY A 172 3.77 17.79 5.63
N LEU A 173 3.48 18.99 5.16
CA LEU A 173 2.17 19.36 4.66
C LEU A 173 2.33 19.76 3.19
N TRP A 174 1.58 19.13 2.31
CA TRP A 174 1.50 19.50 0.90
C TRP A 174 0.06 19.82 0.57
N GLY A 175 -0.13 20.68 -0.42
CA GLY A 175 -1.43 20.93 -0.97
C GLY A 175 -1.57 22.35 -1.52
N PRO A 176 -2.75 22.65 -2.06
CA PRO A 176 -3.83 21.70 -2.36
C PRO A 176 -3.42 20.69 -3.45
N LEU A 177 -3.82 19.42 -3.32
CA LEU A 177 -3.65 18.44 -4.40
C LEU A 177 -4.57 18.78 -5.58
N PRO A 178 -4.11 18.64 -6.83
CA PRO A 178 -4.96 18.74 -8.00
C PRO A 178 -6.11 17.74 -7.95
N ILE A 179 -7.28 18.20 -8.38
CA ILE A 179 -8.58 17.49 -8.37
C ILE A 179 -8.67 16.26 -9.31
N ASP A 180 -7.59 15.84 -9.96
CA ASP A 180 -7.55 14.73 -10.92
C ASP A 180 -7.11 13.38 -10.32
N HIS A 181 -6.68 13.35 -9.05
CA HIS A 181 -6.21 12.12 -8.39
C HIS A 181 -7.18 11.48 -7.38
N LEU A 182 -8.32 12.10 -7.08
CA LEU A 182 -9.40 11.54 -6.25
C LEU A 182 -10.75 11.89 -6.90
N SER A 183 -11.64 10.90 -7.00
CA SER A 183 -12.97 11.08 -7.61
C SER A 183 -13.75 12.21 -6.93
N THR A 184 -13.99 13.28 -7.70
CA THR A 184 -15.02 14.32 -7.56
C THR A 184 -15.20 15.01 -6.19
N GLU A 185 -14.96 16.33 -6.26
CA GLU A 185 -15.25 17.40 -5.30
C GLU A 185 -14.22 17.57 -4.15
N TYR A 186 -13.60 18.76 -4.14
CA TYR A 186 -12.64 19.32 -3.17
C TYR A 186 -11.16 18.87 -3.27
N ALA A 187 -10.28 19.88 -3.45
CA ALA A 187 -8.85 19.75 -3.27
C ALA A 187 -8.52 19.34 -1.83
N SER A 188 -7.83 18.22 -1.64
CA SER A 188 -7.36 17.74 -0.35
C SER A 188 -5.96 18.27 -0.04
N THR A 189 -5.65 18.42 1.24
CA THR A 189 -4.32 18.80 1.73
C THR A 189 -3.70 17.58 2.42
N PRO A 190 -2.77 16.84 1.79
CA PRO A 190 -2.08 15.74 2.44
C PRO A 190 -1.09 16.23 3.51
N LEU A 191 -1.08 15.52 4.63
CA LEU A 191 -0.17 15.66 5.76
C LEU A 191 0.53 14.32 5.98
N PHE A 192 1.84 14.29 5.80
CA PHE A 192 2.66 13.15 6.20
C PHE A 192 3.15 13.36 7.63
N MET A 193 3.12 12.31 8.44
CA MET A 193 3.71 12.29 9.76
C MET A 193 4.54 11.02 9.93
N GLY A 194 5.85 11.15 10.11
CA GLY A 194 6.77 10.02 10.16
C GLY A 194 7.77 10.12 11.30
N ARG A 195 8.40 8.99 11.64
CA ARG A 195 9.48 8.99 12.64
C ARG A 195 10.71 9.71 12.09
N ARG A 196 11.37 10.43 12.98
CA ARG A 196 12.41 11.38 12.62
C ARG A 196 13.57 10.82 11.80
N SER A 197 14.13 11.73 11.02
CA SER A 197 15.55 12.05 11.16
C SER A 197 15.66 13.58 11.31
N LEU A 198 16.11 14.05 12.48
CA LEU A 198 16.37 15.43 12.98
C LEU A 198 15.65 16.65 12.32
N PHE A 199 14.77 17.42 13.01
CA PHE A 199 14.93 18.88 13.41
C PHE A 199 13.77 19.57 14.21
N ASP A 200 14.06 20.76 14.79
CA ASP A 200 13.75 21.29 16.16
C ASP A 200 13.16 22.76 16.18
N ARG A 201 11.95 23.02 16.75
CA ARG A 201 10.87 24.11 16.86
C ARG A 201 9.59 24.28 15.90
N LEU A 202 9.04 25.44 15.47
CA LEU A 202 7.99 25.74 14.41
C LEU A 202 7.10 26.94 14.82
N GLU A 203 6.95 27.93 13.95
CA GLU A 203 5.83 28.89 13.89
C GLU A 203 5.39 29.05 12.40
N LEU A 204 4.14 29.44 12.10
CA LEU A 204 3.63 29.49 10.72
C LEU A 204 3.37 30.92 10.25
N GLY A 205 4.05 31.32 9.17
CA GLY A 205 3.76 32.49 8.32
C GLY A 205 3.76 32.08 6.85
N GLY A 206 2.81 32.62 6.09
CA GLY A 206 2.52 32.23 4.69
C GLY A 206 3.73 32.33 3.75
N ASP A 207 3.71 31.43 2.75
CA ASP A 207 4.62 31.38 1.60
C ASP A 207 6.11 31.25 1.93
N GLY A 208 6.50 30.09 2.46
CA GLY A 208 7.89 29.70 2.57
C GLY A 208 8.06 28.53 3.52
N CYS A 209 8.95 27.59 3.18
CA CYS A 209 9.41 26.53 4.08
C CYS A 209 9.91 27.17 5.39
N ASP A 210 9.05 27.26 6.42
CA ASP A 210 9.47 27.64 7.75
C ASP A 210 9.79 26.37 8.54
N ARG A 211 11.05 26.31 8.94
CA ARG A 211 11.65 25.18 9.64
C ARG A 211 11.34 25.36 11.10
N ARG A 212 11.02 24.24 11.74
CA ARG A 212 11.56 23.75 13.03
C ARG A 212 10.56 22.66 13.59
N GLY A 213 10.93 21.69 14.47
CA GLY A 213 10.03 20.71 15.16
C GLY A 213 9.94 20.71 16.73
N PHE A 214 8.75 20.61 17.35
CA PHE A 214 8.53 20.71 18.81
C PHE A 214 9.46 19.84 19.69
N ARG A 215 10.22 20.47 20.62
CA ARG A 215 10.77 19.81 21.81
C ARG A 215 9.81 19.99 22.99
N GLY A 216 9.42 18.88 23.61
CA GLY A 216 9.03 18.85 25.02
C GLY A 216 10.26 18.69 25.91
#